data_AF-A0A9N6YZS4-F1
#
_entry.id   AF-A0A9N6YZS4-F1
#
_cell.length_a   1.000
_cell.length_b   1.000
_cell.length_c   1.000
_cell.angle_alpha   90.00
_cell.angle_beta   90.00
_cell.angle_gamma   90.00
#
_symmetry.space_group_name_H-M   'P 1'
#
loop_
_entity.id
_entity.type
_entity.pdbx_description
1 polymer ?
#
loop_
_entity_poly.entity_id
_entity_poly.type
_entity_poly.pdbx_seq_one_letter_code
_entity_poly.pdbx_strand_id
1 'polypeptide(L)'
;MSDRDVASSAAGDGPSRSRDGSGIYNSPDAACRDMIGALVATAFWAMLPAYVPNNAAVLAGGGRPIDGGREWRGARLLGDGKTWRGTAVGTLVGVLLAVALNAVNDPASAALGVDLPTFALPAAFALAFGAMCGDIGASFLKRRSGRERGAAFPGLDQLDFVVGALALAFVVDTDWALAVFTPRVLAVVLVMTPVLHVVTNVGAYWLGLKNEPW
;
A
#
# COMPACT_ATOMS: atom_id res chain seq x y z
N MET A 1 37.75 -11.09 83.36
CA MET A 1 39.18 -11.22 83.71
C MET A 1 39.72 -12.30 82.79
N SER A 2 40.47 -12.08 81.71
CA SER A 2 41.35 -11.01 81.17
C SER A 2 41.23 -11.12 79.62
N ASP A 3 40.92 -10.09 78.85
CA ASP A 3 41.75 -8.99 78.29
C ASP A 3 42.89 -9.43 77.33
N ARG A 4 42.79 -8.91 76.07
CA ARG A 4 43.83 -8.57 75.05
C ARG A 4 44.41 -9.70 74.17
N ASP A 5 44.79 -9.54 72.89
CA ASP A 5 44.82 -8.42 71.93
C ASP A 5 45.32 -8.94 70.53
N VAL A 6 44.95 -8.21 69.46
CA VAL A 6 45.72 -7.95 68.21
C VAL A 6 45.75 -8.97 67.03
N ALA A 7 44.99 -8.58 65.99
CA ALA A 7 45.21 -8.52 64.53
C ALA A 7 46.31 -9.34 63.81
N SER A 8 45.95 -9.92 62.64
CA SER A 8 46.57 -9.62 61.32
C SER A 8 45.91 -10.39 60.15
N SER A 9 45.63 -9.65 59.07
CA SER A 9 45.72 -10.05 57.64
C SER A 9 44.85 -11.19 57.09
N ALA A 10 43.92 -10.85 56.19
CA ALA A 10 44.09 -11.10 54.75
C ALA A 10 42.90 -10.53 53.96
N ALA A 11 43.24 -9.76 52.93
CA ALA A 11 42.32 -9.23 51.93
C ALA A 11 41.58 -10.39 51.21
N GLY A 12 40.26 -10.32 51.19
CA GLY A 12 39.40 -11.16 50.36
C GLY A 12 38.68 -10.28 49.35
N ASP A 13 39.21 -10.25 48.13
CA ASP A 13 38.58 -9.73 46.93
C ASP A 13 37.22 -10.41 46.73
N GLY A 14 36.13 -9.65 46.78
CA GLY A 14 34.76 -10.11 46.53
C GLY A 14 34.23 -9.50 45.22
N PRO A 15 33.64 -10.30 44.31
CA PRO A 15 33.65 -9.98 42.89
C PRO A 15 32.65 -8.88 42.49
N SER A 16 33.14 -8.02 41.61
CA SER A 16 32.45 -7.25 40.58
C SER A 16 30.91 -7.22 40.66
N ARG A 17 30.36 -6.06 41.01
CA ARG A 17 29.01 -5.66 40.58
C ARG A 17 28.96 -5.78 39.05
N SER A 18 28.33 -6.83 38.54
CA SER A 18 27.89 -6.89 37.16
C SER A 18 26.83 -5.80 36.98
N ARG A 19 27.27 -4.61 36.58
CA ARG A 19 26.46 -3.71 35.77
C ARG A 19 26.22 -4.42 34.45
N ASP A 20 25.22 -5.29 34.43
CA ASP A 20 24.59 -5.68 33.17
C ASP A 20 23.88 -4.43 32.64
N GLY A 21 24.58 -3.71 31.80
CA GLY A 21 24.08 -2.63 30.96
C GLY A 21 23.47 -3.18 29.68
N SER A 22 22.53 -4.12 29.77
CA SER A 22 21.64 -4.53 28.66
C SER A 22 20.28 -3.84 28.73
N GLY A 23 20.22 -2.66 29.33
CA GLY A 23 19.30 -1.62 28.89
C GLY A 23 19.70 -1.14 27.49
N ILE A 24 19.67 -2.03 26.49
CA ILE A 24 19.72 -1.65 25.08
C ILE A 24 18.47 -0.83 24.88
N TYR A 25 18.67 0.49 24.89
CA TYR A 25 17.74 1.54 24.55
C TYR A 25 16.55 1.05 23.69
N ASN A 26 15.44 0.72 24.35
CA ASN A 26 14.12 1.03 23.80
C ASN A 26 13.98 2.55 23.87
N SER A 27 14.77 3.27 23.07
CA SER A 27 14.55 4.69 22.86
C SER A 27 13.13 4.83 22.31
N PRO A 28 12.33 5.78 22.78
CA PRO A 28 11.03 6.10 22.18
C PRO A 28 11.10 6.20 20.64
N ASP A 29 12.25 6.63 20.12
CA ASP A 29 12.55 6.76 18.69
C ASP A 29 12.67 5.42 17.94
N ALA A 30 13.15 4.35 18.60
CA ALA A 30 13.20 3.01 18.00
C ALA A 30 11.78 2.44 17.89
N ALA A 31 11.03 2.44 18.99
CA ALA A 31 9.63 2.00 18.99
C ALA A 31 8.73 2.79 18.04
N CYS A 32 8.96 4.11 17.91
CA CYS A 32 8.25 4.95 16.94
C CYS A 32 8.60 4.58 15.49
N ARG A 33 9.88 4.34 15.18
CA ARG A 33 10.32 3.88 13.86
C ARG A 33 9.75 2.51 13.51
N ASP A 34 9.74 1.59 14.46
CA ASP A 34 9.18 0.25 14.28
C ASP A 34 7.67 0.31 14.02
N MET A 35 6.95 1.18 14.75
CA MET A 35 5.53 1.44 14.52
C MET A 35 5.25 2.04 13.14
N ILE A 36 6.04 3.02 12.68
CA ILE A 36 5.89 3.60 11.35
C ILE A 36 6.18 2.54 10.27
N GLY A 37 7.24 1.76 10.45
CA GLY A 37 7.59 0.65 9.54
C GLY A 37 6.44 -0.35 9.39
N ALA A 38 5.82 -0.75 10.51
CA ALA A 38 4.65 -1.63 10.50
C ALA A 38 3.47 -1.02 9.73
N LEU A 39 3.15 0.26 9.97
CA LEU A 39 2.05 0.93 9.25
C LEU A 39 2.31 1.00 7.74
N VAL A 40 3.55 1.28 7.32
CA VAL A 40 3.94 1.30 5.90
C VAL A 40 3.84 -0.09 5.28
N ALA A 41 4.35 -1.12 5.96
CA ALA A 41 4.25 -2.50 5.49
C ALA A 41 2.79 -2.94 5.33
N THR A 42 1.95 -2.70 6.34
CA THR A 42 0.51 -3.01 6.29
C THR A 42 -0.20 -2.25 5.18
N ALA A 43 0.02 -0.93 5.05
CA ALA A 43 -0.60 -0.12 4.02
C ALA A 43 -0.21 -0.55 2.61
N PHE A 44 1.09 -0.82 2.39
CA PHE A 44 1.60 -1.28 1.12
C PHE A 44 0.99 -2.64 0.75
N TRP A 45 1.07 -3.60 1.66
CA TRP A 45 0.52 -4.94 1.48
C TRP A 45 -0.98 -4.92 1.19
N ALA A 46 -1.77 -4.23 2.01
CA ALA A 46 -3.22 -4.14 1.88
C ALA A 46 -3.68 -3.50 0.55
N MET A 47 -2.88 -2.60 -0.03
CA MET A 47 -3.22 -1.90 -1.28
C MET A 47 -2.67 -2.58 -2.53
N LEU A 48 -1.82 -3.60 -2.43
CA LEU A 48 -1.27 -4.32 -3.60
C LEU A 48 -2.36 -4.81 -4.58
N PRO A 49 -3.48 -5.42 -4.13
CA PRO A 49 -4.57 -5.81 -5.04
C PRO A 49 -5.24 -4.65 -5.78
N ALA A 50 -5.06 -3.41 -5.33
CA ALA A 50 -5.57 -2.20 -5.98
C ALA A 50 -4.51 -1.46 -6.82
N TYR A 51 -3.20 -1.63 -6.54
CA TYR A 51 -2.12 -1.00 -7.32
C TYR A 51 -1.83 -1.68 -8.66
N VAL A 52 -2.08 -2.99 -8.77
CA VAL A 52 -1.75 -3.78 -9.96
C VAL A 52 -2.83 -3.78 -11.08
N PRO A 53 -4.16 -3.78 -10.80
CA PRO A 53 -5.21 -3.91 -11.80
C PRO A 53 -5.09 -2.99 -13.02
N ASN A 54 -4.84 -1.70 -12.81
CA ASN A 54 -4.77 -0.72 -13.90
C ASN A 54 -3.60 -1.01 -14.86
N ASN A 55 -2.44 -1.40 -14.31
CA ASN A 55 -1.27 -1.79 -15.11
C ASN A 55 -1.55 -3.08 -15.90
N ALA A 56 -2.17 -4.07 -15.26
CA ALA A 56 -2.57 -5.31 -15.92
C ALA A 56 -3.59 -5.07 -17.04
N ALA A 57 -4.54 -4.15 -16.86
CA ALA A 57 -5.50 -3.76 -17.89
C ALA A 57 -4.82 -3.13 -19.12
N VAL A 58 -3.79 -2.30 -18.90
CA VAL A 58 -2.99 -1.71 -19.99
C VAL A 58 -2.22 -2.78 -20.76
N LEU A 59 -1.56 -3.71 -20.06
CA LEU A 59 -0.82 -4.82 -20.68
C LEU A 59 -1.73 -5.79 -21.43
N ALA A 60 -2.92 -6.05 -20.89
CA ALA A 60 -3.93 -6.82 -21.61
C ALA A 60 -4.31 -6.12 -22.92
N GLY A 61 -4.34 -4.78 -22.95
CA GLY A 61 -4.56 -3.95 -24.12
C GLY A 61 -5.92 -4.18 -24.81
N GLY A 62 -6.25 -3.30 -25.76
CA GLY A 62 -7.36 -3.48 -26.70
C GLY A 62 -8.73 -3.80 -26.08
N GLY A 63 -9.58 -4.43 -26.88
CA GLY A 63 -10.97 -4.76 -26.51
C GLY A 63 -11.97 -3.64 -26.84
N ARG A 64 -13.26 -3.93 -26.64
CA ARG A 64 -14.35 -2.99 -26.92
C ARG A 64 -14.36 -1.87 -25.86
N PRO A 65 -14.33 -0.58 -26.26
CA PRO A 65 -14.50 0.54 -25.33
C PRO A 65 -15.82 0.42 -24.56
N ILE A 66 -15.79 0.71 -23.26
CA ILE A 66 -16.97 0.66 -22.38
C ILE A 66 -18.03 1.66 -22.85
N ASP A 67 -17.59 2.85 -23.27
CA ASP A 67 -18.50 3.87 -23.79
C ASP A 67 -19.00 3.57 -25.21
N GLY A 68 -18.44 2.57 -25.90
CA GLY A 68 -18.82 2.19 -27.26
C GLY A 68 -18.69 3.32 -28.28
N GLY A 69 -17.79 4.30 -28.06
CA GLY A 69 -17.66 5.46 -28.95
C GLY A 69 -18.60 6.62 -28.65
N ARG A 70 -19.49 6.49 -27.65
CA ARG A 70 -20.49 7.51 -27.34
C ARG A 70 -19.86 8.81 -26.83
N GLU A 71 -20.48 9.91 -27.20
CA GLU A 71 -20.13 11.25 -26.79
C GLU A 71 -21.23 11.88 -25.96
N TRP A 72 -20.82 12.77 -25.06
CA TRP A 72 -21.72 13.62 -24.31
C TRP A 72 -21.16 15.04 -24.24
N ARG A 73 -21.96 16.02 -24.70
CA ARG A 73 -21.61 17.44 -24.79
C ARG A 73 -20.34 17.69 -25.60
N GLY A 74 -20.23 17.06 -26.77
CA GLY A 74 -19.10 17.25 -27.70
C GLY A 74 -17.78 16.61 -27.27
N ALA A 75 -17.79 15.74 -26.25
CA ALA A 75 -16.61 14.99 -25.82
C ALA A 75 -16.97 13.52 -25.57
N ARG A 76 -16.02 12.60 -25.78
CA ARG A 76 -16.16 11.18 -25.44
C ARG A 76 -16.64 10.98 -24.00
N LEU A 77 -17.45 9.96 -23.73
CA LEU A 77 -17.88 9.67 -22.36
C LEU A 77 -16.70 9.26 -21.47
N LEU A 78 -15.85 8.36 -21.96
CA LEU A 78 -14.65 7.87 -21.27
C LEU A 78 -13.40 8.03 -22.16
N GLY A 79 -13.44 7.45 -23.36
CA GLY A 79 -12.31 7.27 -24.28
C GLY A 79 -11.89 5.81 -24.45
N ASP A 80 -11.18 5.47 -25.53
CA ASP A 80 -10.96 4.07 -25.93
C ASP A 80 -10.03 3.27 -25.01
N GLY A 81 -9.45 3.91 -23.99
CA GLY A 81 -8.57 3.26 -23.02
C GLY A 81 -9.33 2.49 -21.95
N LYS A 82 -10.63 2.75 -21.80
CA LYS A 82 -11.48 2.06 -20.82
C LYS A 82 -12.27 0.99 -21.53
N THR A 83 -11.77 -0.25 -21.49
CA THR A 83 -12.36 -1.38 -22.20
C THR A 83 -12.91 -2.43 -21.24
N TRP A 84 -13.91 -3.18 -21.72
CA TRP A 84 -14.47 -4.30 -20.94
C TRP A 84 -13.43 -5.37 -20.66
N ARG A 85 -12.59 -5.68 -21.66
CA ARG A 85 -11.49 -6.65 -21.52
C ARG A 85 -10.47 -6.20 -20.49
N GLY A 86 -10.01 -4.95 -20.57
CA GLY A 86 -9.06 -4.40 -19.61
C GLY A 86 -9.60 -4.44 -18.18
N THR A 87 -10.87 -4.08 -18.00
CA THR A 87 -11.54 -4.12 -16.68
C THR A 87 -11.62 -5.53 -16.11
N ALA A 88 -12.04 -6.50 -16.93
CA ALA A 88 -12.13 -7.90 -16.49
C ALA A 88 -10.76 -8.49 -16.14
N VAL A 89 -9.75 -8.28 -17.00
CA VAL A 89 -8.39 -8.80 -16.77
C VAL A 89 -7.73 -8.12 -15.57
N GLY A 90 -7.82 -6.79 -15.47
CA GLY A 90 -7.28 -6.03 -14.33
C GLY A 90 -7.86 -6.50 -13.00
N THR A 91 -9.19 -6.68 -12.96
CA THR A 91 -9.88 -7.20 -11.77
C THR A 91 -9.42 -8.61 -11.44
N LEU A 92 -9.37 -9.51 -12.44
CA LEU A 92 -8.93 -10.89 -12.24
C LEU A 92 -7.50 -10.95 -11.69
N VAL A 93 -6.57 -10.18 -12.27
CA VAL A 93 -5.18 -10.13 -11.82
C VAL A 93 -5.08 -9.61 -10.39
N GLY A 94 -5.83 -8.56 -10.02
CA GLY A 94 -5.86 -8.06 -8.65
C GLY A 94 -6.38 -9.09 -7.64
N VAL A 95 -7.44 -9.82 -7.98
CA VAL A 95 -7.97 -10.91 -7.14
C VAL A 95 -6.96 -12.05 -7.00
N LEU A 96 -6.37 -12.51 -8.10
CA LEU A 96 -5.34 -13.56 -8.06
C LEU A 96 -4.12 -13.13 -7.25
N LEU A 97 -3.73 -11.86 -7.33
CA LEU A 97 -2.68 -11.31 -6.49
C LEU A 97 -3.04 -11.37 -5.00
N ALA A 98 -4.25 -10.99 -4.62
CA ALA A 98 -4.71 -11.10 -3.22
C ALA A 98 -4.67 -12.56 -2.72
N VAL A 99 -5.07 -13.51 -3.56
CA VAL A 99 -4.98 -14.94 -3.25
C VAL A 99 -3.52 -15.37 -3.08
N ALA A 100 -2.62 -14.92 -3.96
CA ALA A 100 -1.20 -15.20 -3.84
C ALA A 100 -0.60 -14.59 -2.56
N LEU A 101 -0.99 -13.36 -2.21
CA LEU A 101 -0.57 -12.69 -0.96
C LEU A 101 -1.03 -13.48 0.27
N ASN A 102 -2.25 -14.01 0.29
CA ASN A 102 -2.70 -14.90 1.36
C ASN A 102 -1.81 -16.13 1.50
N ALA A 103 -1.42 -16.76 0.38
CA ALA A 103 -0.60 -17.95 0.38
C ALA A 103 0.82 -17.71 0.94
N VAL A 104 1.32 -16.48 0.88
CA VAL A 104 2.64 -16.09 1.39
C VAL A 104 2.56 -15.18 2.63
N ASN A 105 1.38 -15.03 3.24
CA ASN A 105 1.19 -14.12 4.36
C ASN A 105 2.06 -14.51 5.56
N ASP A 106 1.96 -15.75 6.05
CA ASP A 106 2.73 -16.21 7.22
C ASP A 106 4.26 -15.97 7.08
N PRO A 107 4.94 -16.42 6.00
CA PRO A 107 6.36 -16.16 5.86
C PRO A 107 6.69 -14.68 5.66
N ALA A 108 5.83 -13.89 5.00
CA ALA A 108 6.04 -12.46 4.83
C ALA A 108 5.90 -11.70 6.16
N SER A 109 4.88 -12.03 6.95
CA SER A 109 4.62 -11.47 8.27
C SER A 109 5.78 -11.79 9.22
N ALA A 110 6.27 -13.02 9.22
CA ALA A 110 7.44 -13.42 10.00
C ALA A 110 8.73 -12.68 9.57
N ALA A 111 8.96 -12.53 8.26
CA ALA A 111 10.14 -11.84 7.73
C ALA A 111 10.14 -10.33 8.05
N LEU A 112 8.96 -9.71 8.08
CA LEU A 112 8.80 -8.29 8.36
C LEU A 112 8.61 -7.98 9.85
N GLY A 113 8.30 -8.99 10.67
CA GLY A 113 7.96 -8.79 12.08
C GLY A 113 6.64 -8.04 12.27
N VAL A 114 5.71 -8.15 11.31
CA VAL A 114 4.44 -7.41 11.26
C VAL A 114 3.33 -8.39 10.91
N ASP A 115 2.23 -8.37 11.65
CA ASP A 115 1.04 -9.16 11.32
C ASP A 115 0.32 -8.55 10.11
N LEU A 116 0.62 -9.04 8.91
CA LEU A 116 0.02 -8.54 7.68
C LEU A 116 -1.42 -9.07 7.51
N PRO A 117 -2.35 -8.26 6.97
CA PRO A 117 -3.71 -8.72 6.79
C PRO A 117 -3.80 -9.77 5.68
N THR A 118 -4.67 -10.77 5.90
CA THR A 118 -5.17 -11.64 4.83
C THR A 118 -6.38 -10.99 4.17
N PHE A 119 -6.66 -11.39 2.93
CA PHE A 119 -7.75 -10.87 2.11
C PHE A 119 -8.89 -11.87 2.08
N ALA A 120 -10.07 -11.47 2.57
CA ALA A 120 -11.30 -12.16 2.24
C ALA A 120 -11.59 -12.00 0.74
N LEU A 121 -12.21 -13.01 0.11
CA LEU A 121 -12.50 -12.94 -1.33
C LEU A 121 -13.38 -11.73 -1.73
N PRO A 122 -14.41 -11.33 -0.96
CA PRO A 122 -15.19 -10.12 -1.24
C PRO A 122 -14.32 -8.85 -1.19
N ALA A 123 -13.47 -8.70 -0.17
CA ALA A 123 -12.51 -7.61 -0.07
C ALA A 123 -11.50 -7.59 -1.23
N ALA A 124 -10.93 -8.74 -1.60
CA ALA A 124 -10.02 -8.85 -2.74
C ALA A 124 -10.66 -8.40 -4.05
N PHE A 125 -11.89 -8.85 -4.31
CA PHE A 125 -12.68 -8.42 -5.46
C PHE A 125 -12.98 -6.92 -5.39
N ALA A 126 -13.41 -6.42 -4.24
CA ALA A 126 -13.77 -5.02 -4.05
C ALA A 126 -12.59 -4.07 -4.26
N LEU A 127 -11.40 -4.41 -3.76
CA LEU A 127 -10.19 -3.63 -4.00
C LEU A 127 -9.83 -3.61 -5.49
N ALA A 128 -9.79 -4.78 -6.13
CA ALA A 128 -9.36 -4.89 -7.52
C ALA A 128 -10.36 -4.26 -8.50
N PHE A 129 -11.64 -4.57 -8.36
CA PHE A 129 -12.70 -4.02 -9.20
C PHE A 129 -12.94 -2.53 -8.90
N GLY A 130 -12.91 -2.16 -7.62
CA GLY A 130 -13.05 -0.77 -7.20
C GLY A 130 -11.94 0.12 -7.76
N ALA A 131 -10.70 -0.37 -7.83
CA ALA A 131 -9.60 0.33 -8.50
C ALA A 131 -9.90 0.61 -9.98
N MET A 132 -10.40 -0.39 -10.71
CA MET A 132 -10.82 -0.21 -12.10
C MET A 132 -11.98 0.79 -12.23
N CYS A 133 -12.96 0.74 -11.34
CA CYS A 133 -14.07 1.68 -11.31
C CYS A 133 -13.62 3.12 -11.03
N GLY A 134 -12.67 3.31 -10.11
CA GLY A 134 -12.09 4.61 -9.79
C GLY A 134 -11.44 5.25 -11.02
N ASP A 135 -10.60 4.50 -11.73
CA ASP A 135 -9.92 4.96 -12.96
C ASP A 135 -10.91 5.21 -14.14
N ILE A 136 -11.97 4.41 -14.25
CA ILE A 136 -13.09 4.68 -15.18
C ILE A 136 -13.79 6.00 -14.81
N GLY A 137 -14.11 6.20 -13.53
CA GLY A 137 -14.75 7.41 -13.01
C GLY A 137 -13.90 8.66 -13.22
N ALA A 138 -12.60 8.59 -12.95
CA ALA A 138 -11.67 9.68 -13.23
C ALA A 138 -11.56 9.98 -14.72
N SER A 139 -11.61 8.96 -15.58
CA SER A 139 -11.64 9.17 -17.02
C SER A 139 -12.89 9.89 -17.48
N PHE A 140 -14.06 9.55 -16.92
CA PHE A 140 -15.27 10.30 -17.13
C PHE A 140 -15.12 11.77 -16.70
N LEU A 141 -14.62 12.03 -15.49
CA LEU A 141 -14.41 13.39 -14.97
C LEU A 141 -13.44 14.19 -15.82
N LYS A 142 -12.34 13.58 -16.27
CA LYS A 142 -11.39 14.19 -17.22
C LYS A 142 -12.11 14.68 -18.48
N ARG A 143 -12.95 13.84 -19.11
CA ARG A 143 -13.73 14.25 -20.29
C ARG A 143 -14.71 15.38 -20.01
N ARG A 144 -15.35 15.40 -18.83
CA ARG A 144 -16.27 16.49 -18.45
C ARG A 144 -15.56 17.80 -18.14
N SER A 145 -14.29 17.73 -17.73
CA SER A 145 -13.43 18.91 -17.52
C SER A 145 -12.79 19.46 -18.80
N GLY A 146 -13.14 18.94 -19.98
CA GLY A 146 -12.58 19.35 -21.27
C GLY A 146 -11.19 18.77 -21.57
N ARG A 147 -10.68 17.86 -20.74
CA ARG A 147 -9.35 17.25 -20.96
C ARG A 147 -9.43 16.10 -21.95
N GLU A 148 -8.54 16.11 -22.94
CA GLU A 148 -8.38 15.02 -23.91
C GLU A 148 -7.82 13.75 -23.27
N ARG A 149 -7.91 12.64 -24.00
CA ARG A 149 -7.33 11.36 -23.56
C ARG A 149 -5.82 11.53 -23.36
N GLY A 150 -5.30 11.02 -22.24
CA GLY A 150 -3.88 11.08 -21.92
C GLY A 150 -3.43 12.40 -21.30
N ALA A 151 -4.29 13.42 -21.24
CA ALA A 151 -4.00 14.64 -20.50
C ALA A 151 -3.93 14.34 -19.01
N ALA A 152 -2.88 14.84 -18.37
CA ALA A 152 -2.67 14.71 -16.93
C ALA A 152 -3.74 15.48 -16.14
N PHE A 153 -4.19 14.89 -15.05
CA PHE A 153 -5.00 15.52 -14.01
C PHE A 153 -4.32 15.24 -12.66
N PRO A 154 -3.33 16.06 -12.26
CA PRO A 154 -2.62 15.90 -10.99
C PRO A 154 -3.58 15.84 -9.80
N GLY A 155 -3.27 14.99 -8.82
CA GLY A 155 -4.15 14.68 -7.69
C GLY A 155 -5.21 13.63 -8.04
N LEU A 156 -6.01 13.85 -9.08
CA LEU A 156 -7.03 12.87 -9.51
C LEU A 156 -6.38 11.57 -9.98
N ASP A 157 -5.42 11.65 -10.90
CA ASP A 157 -4.75 10.48 -11.50
C ASP A 157 -3.89 9.67 -10.52
N GLN A 158 -3.63 10.20 -9.32
CA GLN A 158 -2.84 9.53 -8.28
C GLN A 158 -3.72 8.81 -7.26
N LEU A 159 -4.95 9.28 -7.03
CA LEU A 159 -5.82 8.80 -5.95
C LEU A 159 -7.14 8.22 -6.45
N ASP A 160 -7.46 8.32 -7.73
CA ASP A 160 -8.72 7.85 -8.31
C ASP A 160 -9.01 6.37 -8.04
N PHE A 161 -8.05 5.49 -8.33
CA PHE A 161 -8.18 4.07 -8.11
C PHE A 161 -8.16 3.72 -6.62
N VAL A 162 -7.43 4.48 -5.78
CA VAL A 162 -7.43 4.30 -4.33
C VAL A 162 -8.82 4.58 -3.77
N VAL A 163 -9.43 5.71 -4.17
CA VAL A 163 -10.77 6.10 -3.74
C VAL A 163 -11.79 5.05 -4.20
N GLY A 164 -11.70 4.60 -5.46
CA GLY A 164 -12.60 3.55 -5.97
C GLY A 164 -12.46 2.21 -5.23
N ALA A 165 -11.22 1.77 -4.98
CA ALA A 165 -10.92 0.53 -4.27
C ALA A 165 -11.42 0.56 -2.82
N LEU A 166 -11.09 1.62 -2.08
CA LEU A 166 -11.50 1.77 -0.69
C LEU A 166 -13.01 1.92 -0.57
N ALA A 167 -13.63 2.78 -1.39
CA ALA A 167 -15.08 2.97 -1.36
C ALA A 167 -15.83 1.64 -1.57
N LEU A 168 -15.39 0.83 -2.54
CA LEU A 168 -16.03 -0.45 -2.78
C LEU A 168 -15.72 -1.46 -1.67
N ALA A 169 -14.50 -1.48 -1.12
CA ALA A 169 -14.15 -2.35 0.01
C ALA A 169 -15.01 -2.05 1.25
N PHE A 170 -15.18 -0.77 1.60
CA PHE A 170 -16.05 -0.36 2.72
C PHE A 170 -17.53 -0.70 2.52
N VAL A 171 -17.98 -0.87 1.26
CA VAL A 171 -19.36 -1.25 0.93
C VAL A 171 -19.54 -2.76 0.89
N VAL A 172 -18.58 -3.49 0.33
CA VAL A 172 -18.69 -4.94 0.06
C VAL A 172 -18.28 -5.78 1.26
N ASP A 173 -17.26 -5.35 2.01
CA ASP A 173 -16.70 -6.07 3.14
C ASP A 173 -16.30 -5.09 4.25
N THR A 174 -17.32 -4.46 4.84
CA THR A 174 -17.17 -3.35 5.79
C THR A 174 -16.32 -3.72 6.99
N ASP A 175 -16.54 -4.91 7.58
CA ASP A 175 -15.82 -5.35 8.77
C ASP A 175 -14.33 -5.55 8.48
N TRP A 176 -14.01 -6.21 7.36
CA TRP A 176 -12.62 -6.36 6.91
C TRP A 176 -11.97 -5.01 6.63
N ALA A 177 -12.68 -4.11 5.93
CA ALA A 177 -12.16 -2.79 5.57
C ALA A 177 -11.88 -1.93 6.82
N LEU A 178 -12.77 -1.94 7.82
CA LEU A 178 -12.56 -1.22 9.08
C LEU A 178 -11.42 -1.80 9.92
N ALA A 179 -11.22 -3.12 9.88
CA ALA A 179 -10.12 -3.78 10.58
C ALA A 179 -8.75 -3.42 9.97
N VAL A 180 -8.66 -3.40 8.64
CA VAL A 180 -7.39 -3.17 7.91
C VAL A 180 -7.07 -1.69 7.73
N PHE A 181 -8.04 -0.90 7.25
CA PHE A 181 -7.84 0.50 6.88
C PHE A 181 -8.18 1.44 8.04
N THR A 182 -7.44 1.30 9.14
CA THR A 182 -7.50 2.24 10.27
C THR A 182 -7.12 3.66 9.81
N PRO A 183 -7.49 4.73 10.54
CA PRO A 183 -7.12 6.09 10.18
C PRO A 183 -5.61 6.30 9.95
N ARG A 184 -4.77 5.58 10.70
CA ARG A 184 -3.31 5.63 10.55
C ARG A 184 -2.84 4.97 9.26
N VAL A 185 -3.39 3.79 8.93
CA VAL A 185 -3.12 3.10 7.67
C VAL A 185 -3.59 3.93 6.48
N LEU A 186 -4.79 4.52 6.56
CA LEU A 186 -5.31 5.43 5.53
C LEU A 186 -4.43 6.66 5.33
N ALA A 187 -3.92 7.27 6.40
CA ALA A 187 -2.97 8.38 6.31
C ALA A 187 -1.68 7.97 5.57
N VAL A 188 -1.18 6.76 5.84
CA VAL A 188 -0.03 6.22 5.11
C VAL A 188 -0.36 5.98 3.65
N VAL A 189 -1.50 5.36 3.32
CA VAL A 189 -1.94 5.16 1.93
C VAL A 189 -1.98 6.49 1.18
N LEU A 190 -2.59 7.52 1.77
CA LEU A 190 -2.72 8.86 1.16
C LEU A 190 -1.37 9.49 0.79
N VAL A 191 -0.33 9.28 1.61
CA VAL A 191 1.02 9.83 1.35
C VAL A 191 1.82 8.91 0.43
N MET A 192 1.74 7.60 0.67
CA MET A 192 2.53 6.60 -0.04
C MET A 192 2.12 6.48 -1.51
N THR A 193 0.83 6.57 -1.84
CA THR A 193 0.38 6.41 -3.23
C THR A 193 0.98 7.48 -4.16
N PRO A 194 0.88 8.80 -3.88
CA PRO A 194 1.56 9.82 -4.68
C PRO A 194 3.08 9.60 -4.80
N VAL A 195 3.73 9.18 -3.71
CA VAL A 195 5.17 8.89 -3.71
C VAL A 195 5.50 7.73 -4.65
N LEU A 196 4.75 6.63 -4.59
CA LEU A 196 4.92 5.50 -5.49
C LEU A 196 4.72 5.92 -6.96
N HIS A 197 3.73 6.76 -7.26
CA HIS A 197 3.54 7.31 -8.61
C HIS A 197 4.76 8.08 -9.10
N VAL A 198 5.34 8.96 -8.28
CA VAL A 198 6.53 9.72 -8.67
C VAL A 198 7.74 8.79 -8.85
N VAL A 199 7.99 7.88 -7.91
CA VAL A 199 9.13 6.94 -7.97
C VAL A 199 9.07 6.07 -9.22
N THR A 200 7.89 5.53 -9.53
CA THR A 200 7.69 4.71 -10.74
C THR A 200 7.85 5.52 -12.03
N ASN A 201 7.36 6.77 -12.07
CA ASN A 201 7.56 7.65 -13.22
C ASN A 201 9.05 8.01 -13.42
N VAL A 202 9.78 8.35 -12.35
CA VAL A 202 11.22 8.63 -12.39
C VAL A 202 12.03 7.41 -12.82
N GLY A 203 11.71 6.22 -12.28
CA GLY A 203 12.35 4.97 -12.69
C GLY A 203 12.15 4.67 -14.18
N ALA A 204 10.93 4.87 -14.70
CA ALA A 204 10.64 4.70 -16.13
C ALA A 204 11.39 5.72 -17.00
N TYR A 205 11.55 6.96 -16.54
CA TYR A 205 12.36 7.97 -17.20
C TYR A 205 13.84 7.58 -17.28
N TRP A 206 14.43 7.10 -16.18
CA TRP A 206 15.83 6.64 -16.16
C TRP A 206 16.08 5.41 -17.03
N LEU A 207 15.08 4.54 -17.17
CA LEU A 207 15.13 3.40 -18.08
C LEU A 207 14.85 3.77 -19.55
N GLY A 208 14.63 5.06 -19.85
CA GLY A 208 14.34 5.54 -21.21
C GLY A 208 12.97 5.13 -21.74
N LEU A 209 12.06 4.64 -20.88
CA LEU A 209 10.71 4.23 -21.24
C LEU A 209 9.72 5.41 -21.28
N LYS A 210 10.10 6.54 -20.69
CA LYS A 210 9.36 7.81 -20.74
C LYS A 210 10.31 8.96 -21.06
N ASN A 211 9.78 9.98 -21.74
CA ASN A 211 10.52 11.20 -22.06
C ASN A 211 10.47 12.25 -20.92
N GLU A 212 9.57 12.09 -19.95
CA GLU A 212 9.35 13.07 -18.87
C GLU A 212 9.15 12.35 -17.51
N PRO A 213 9.73 12.87 -16.41
CA PRO A 213 9.72 12.23 -15.08
C PRO A 213 8.49 12.52 -14.19
N TRP A 214 7.47 13.22 -14.68
CA TRP A 214 6.27 13.61 -13.89
C TRP A 214 5.01 12.83 -14.25
#